data_AF-Q1Q741-F1
#
_entry.id   AF-Q1Q741-F1
#
_cell.length_a   1.000
_cell.length_b   1.000
_cell.length_c   1.000
_cell.angle_alpha   90.00
_cell.angle_beta   90.00
_cell.angle_gamma   90.00
#
_symmetry.space_group_name_H-M   'P 1'
#
loop_
_entity.id
_entity.type
_entity.pdbx_description
1 polymer ?
#
loop_
_entity_poly.entity_id
_entity_poly.type
_entity_poly.pdbx_seq_one_letter_code
_entity_poly.pdbx_strand_id
1 'polypeptide(L)'
;MRLVRDLSCGDARIYLEVEVRRVLCRKCKKVKREKLEWLADNPFYTKRFAYSVGRKCRTMTVKDVAKEFKLDWDTVKTLDKEYMKKRIYSAYFHPLSLRASKIRQFATE
;
A
#
# COMPACT_ATOMS: atom_id res chain seq x y z
N MET A 1 14.73 -7.15 11.93
CA MET A 1 14.23 -5.80 11.59
C MET A 1 14.20 -5.64 10.07
N ARG A 2 13.36 -4.76 9.53
CA ARG A 2 13.18 -4.57 8.09
C ARG A 2 13.21 -3.08 7.75
N LEU A 3 13.93 -2.74 6.69
CA LEU A 3 13.94 -1.39 6.14
C LEU A 3 12.80 -1.22 5.13
N VAL A 4 12.02 -0.17 5.33
CA VAL A 4 10.90 0.20 4.46
C VAL A 4 11.17 1.60 3.94
N ARG A 5 11.12 1.78 2.62
CA ARG A 5 11.33 3.09 2.01
C ARG A 5 10.08 3.97 2.18
N ASP A 6 10.30 5.18 2.70
CA ASP A 6 9.27 6.22 2.80
C ASP A 6 9.55 7.39 1.82
N LEU A 7 8.72 8.43 1.88
CA LEU A 7 8.91 9.67 1.14
C LEU A 7 10.27 10.29 1.43
N SER A 8 10.96 10.74 0.38
CA SER A 8 12.20 11.50 0.53
C SER A 8 11.92 12.86 1.18
N CYS A 9 12.87 13.36 1.96
CA CYS A 9 12.89 14.75 2.44
C CYS A 9 13.95 15.50 1.63
N GLY A 10 13.52 16.26 0.63
CA GLY A 10 14.43 16.81 -0.38
C GLY A 10 15.21 15.70 -1.08
N ASP A 11 16.54 15.81 -1.10
CA ASP A 11 17.44 14.83 -1.70
C ASP A 11 17.69 13.60 -0.79
N ALA A 12 17.30 13.67 0.49
CA ALA A 12 17.52 12.60 1.45
C ALA A 12 16.45 11.50 1.29
N ARG A 13 16.90 10.26 1.07
CA ARG A 13 16.02 9.08 1.06
C ARG A 13 15.78 8.61 2.48
N ILE A 14 14.51 8.55 2.86
CA ILE A 14 14.11 8.10 4.19
C ILE A 14 13.78 6.62 4.16
N TYR A 15 14.35 5.89 5.12
CA TYR A 15 14.03 4.49 5.39
C TYR A 15 13.58 4.36 6.84
N LEU A 16 12.47 3.68 7.04
CA LEU A 16 11.95 3.33 8.35
C LEU A 16 12.44 1.94 8.71
N GLU A 17 13.05 1.80 9.88
CA GLU A 17 13.35 0.48 10.46
C GLU A 17 12.14 0.00 11.25
N VAL A 18 11.66 -1.20 10.90
CA VAL A 18 10.39 -1.71 11.38
C VAL A 18 10.56 -3.14 11.87
N GLU A 19 10.05 -3.41 13.06
CA GLU A 19 9.89 -4.77 13.54
C GLU A 19 8.61 -5.37 12.94
N VAL A 20 8.76 -6.34 12.03
CA VAL A 20 7.62 -7.06 11.44
C VAL A 20 7.55 -8.45 12.07
N ARG A 21 6.53 -8.68 12.89
CA ARG A 21 6.38 -9.94 13.63
C ARG A 21 5.89 -11.06 12.73
N ARG A 22 6.38 -12.27 12.99
CA ARG A 22 5.90 -13.51 12.38
C ARG A 22 4.96 -14.20 13.37
N VAL A 23 3.71 -14.40 12.98
CA VAL A 23 2.67 -14.99 13.84
C VAL A 23 2.29 -16.36 13.29
N LEU A 24 2.33 -17.38 14.16
CA LEU A 24 1.79 -18.69 13.83
C LEU A 24 0.27 -18.63 13.89
N CYS A 25 -0.39 -18.82 12.75
CA CYS A 25 -1.84 -18.86 12.71
C CYS A 25 -2.35 -20.17 13.34
N ARG A 26 -3.07 -20.07 14.46
CA ARG A 26 -3.64 -21.25 15.15
C ARG A 26 -4.62 -22.06 14.28
N LYS A 27 -5.35 -21.39 13.37
CA LYS A 27 -6.35 -22.03 12.50
C LYS A 27 -5.73 -22.79 11.33
N CYS A 28 -4.77 -22.19 10.61
CA CYS A 28 -4.20 -22.80 9.40
C CYS A 28 -2.80 -23.38 9.59
N LYS A 29 -2.23 -23.31 10.80
CA LYS A 29 -0.87 -23.79 11.18
C LYS A 29 0.28 -23.23 10.33
N LYS A 30 0.04 -22.14 9.58
CA LYS A 30 1.06 -21.45 8.77
C LYS A 30 1.57 -20.21 9.50
N VAL A 31 2.86 -19.94 9.36
CA VAL A 31 3.47 -18.71 9.85
C VAL A 31 3.19 -17.58 8.86
N LYS A 32 2.45 -16.57 9.30
CA LYS A 32 2.14 -15.36 8.54
C LYS A 32 2.95 -14.19 9.09
N ARG A 33 3.21 -13.18 8.25
CA ARG A 33 3.76 -11.91 8.74
C ARG A 33 2.59 -11.02 9.16
N GLU A 34 2.83 -10.23 10.18
CA GLU A 34 1.94 -9.13 10.55
C GLU A 34 1.73 -8.19 9.36
N LYS A 35 0.47 -7.79 9.14
CA LYS A 35 0.12 -6.83 8.10
C LYS A 35 0.00 -5.47 8.76
N LEU A 36 0.97 -4.59 8.51
CA LEU A 36 0.92 -3.22 8.98
C LEU A 36 0.08 -2.39 8.00
N GLU A 37 -0.92 -1.68 8.52
CA GLU A 37 -1.90 -0.98 7.68
C GLU A 37 -1.32 0.17 6.86
N TRP A 38 -0.18 0.73 7.26
CA TRP A 38 0.48 1.83 6.57
C TRP A 38 1.50 1.37 5.50
N LEU A 39 1.77 0.06 5.41
CA LEU A 39 2.58 -0.53 4.34
C LEU A 39 1.79 -0.72 3.05
N ALA A 40 2.47 -0.54 1.92
CA ALA A 40 1.94 -0.93 0.61
C ALA A 40 1.70 -2.44 0.54
N ASP A 41 1.04 -2.92 -0.52
CA ASP A 41 0.85 -4.37 -0.67
C ASP A 41 2.21 -5.07 -0.84
N ASN A 42 3.21 -4.33 -1.36
CA ASN A 42 4.62 -4.65 -1.24
C ASN A 42 5.21 -4.19 0.12
N PRO A 43 5.76 -5.12 0.94
CA PRO A 43 6.31 -4.80 2.26
C PRO A 43 7.62 -3.98 2.26
N PHE A 44 8.13 -3.54 1.12
CA PHE A 44 9.32 -2.67 1.03
C PHE A 44 9.00 -1.18 1.00
N TYR A 45 7.73 -0.79 0.82
CA TYR A 45 7.33 0.61 0.64
C TYR A 45 6.17 1.01 1.55
N THR A 46 6.12 2.28 1.96
CA THR A 46 4.94 2.83 2.63
C THR A 46 3.82 3.11 1.63
N LYS A 47 2.55 3.09 2.09
CA LYS A 47 1.40 3.46 1.23
C LYS A 47 1.51 4.88 0.68
N ARG A 48 2.03 5.80 1.49
CA ARG A 48 2.22 7.21 1.11
C ARG A 48 3.28 7.35 0.02
N PHE A 49 4.37 6.59 0.09
CA PHE A 49 5.37 6.53 -0.97
C PHE A 49 4.78 5.96 -2.27
N ALA A 50 4.08 4.82 -2.21
CA ALA A 50 3.41 4.22 -3.36
C ALA A 50 2.41 5.19 -4.03
N TYR A 51 1.66 5.94 -3.22
CA TYR A 51 0.72 6.96 -3.70
C TYR A 51 1.43 8.12 -4.42
N SER A 52 2.57 8.60 -3.90
CA SER A 52 3.35 9.65 -4.55
C SER A 52 3.93 9.20 -5.89
N VAL A 53 4.43 7.96 -5.98
CA VAL A 53 4.92 7.37 -7.23
C VAL A 53 3.79 7.28 -8.25
N GLY A 54 2.65 6.68 -7.90
CA GLY A 54 1.50 6.54 -8.79
C GLY A 54 0.89 7.88 -9.22
N ARG A 55 0.92 8.91 -8.35
CA ARG A 55 0.50 10.27 -8.72
C ARG A 55 1.41 10.85 -9.82
N LYS A 56 2.74 10.70 -9.70
CA LYS A 56 3.70 11.19 -10.70
C LYS A 56 3.65 10.43 -12.03
N CYS A 57 3.33 9.13 -12.01
CA CYS A 57 3.09 8.35 -13.24
C CYS A 57 1.95 8.90 -14.11
N ARG A 58 1.10 9.80 -13.60
CA ARG A 58 0.06 10.46 -14.41
C ARG A 58 0.58 11.59 -15.29
N THR A 59 1.66 12.23 -14.88
CA THR A 59 2.20 13.43 -15.54
C THR A 59 3.55 13.18 -16.18
N MET A 60 4.23 12.09 -15.82
CA MET A 60 5.57 11.73 -16.28
C MET A 60 5.61 10.28 -16.76
N THR A 61 6.56 9.97 -17.63
CA THR A 61 6.74 8.59 -18.08
C THR A 61 7.25 7.70 -16.94
N VAL A 62 6.91 6.41 -16.97
CA VAL A 62 7.38 5.44 -15.96
C VAL A 62 8.92 5.41 -15.88
N LYS A 63 9.61 5.66 -17.00
CA LYS A 63 11.09 5.72 -17.04
C LYS A 63 11.62 6.94 -16.29
N ASP A 64 11.00 8.11 -16.46
CA ASP A 64 11.44 9.33 -15.78
C ASP A 64 11.12 9.27 -14.27
N VAL A 65 9.97 8.72 -13.91
CA VAL A 65 9.61 8.44 -12.50
C VAL A 65 10.61 7.45 -11.88
N ALA A 66 11.01 6.40 -12.61
CA ALA A 66 12.01 5.46 -12.15
C ALA A 66 13.37 6.13 -11.89
N LYS A 67 13.81 7.02 -12.79
CA LYS A 67 15.05 7.81 -12.61
C LYS A 67 14.95 8.74 -11.40
N GLU A 68 13.85 9.48 -11.29
CA GLU A 68 13.64 10.46 -10.20
C GLU A 68 13.65 9.77 -8.83
N PHE A 69 12.88 8.68 -8.68
CA PHE A 69 12.84 7.93 -7.43
C PHE A 69 14.01 6.96 -7.27
N LYS A 70 14.91 6.83 -8.24
CA LYS A 70 15.98 5.82 -8.25
C LYS A 70 15.44 4.43 -7.92
N LEU A 71 14.43 4.02 -8.68
CA LEU A 71 13.78 2.71 -8.60
C LEU A 71 13.96 1.98 -9.93
N ASP A 72 13.85 0.66 -9.89
CA ASP A 72 13.69 -0.11 -11.12
C ASP A 72 12.31 0.16 -11.75
N TRP A 73 12.26 0.14 -13.08
CA TRP A 73 11.05 0.40 -13.85
C TRP A 73 9.91 -0.59 -13.51
N ASP A 74 10.22 -1.85 -13.20
CA ASP A 74 9.20 -2.84 -12.82
C ASP A 74 8.60 -2.57 -11.45
N THR A 75 9.42 -2.04 -10.54
CA THR A 75 8.95 -1.56 -9.23
C THR A 75 7.96 -0.41 -9.40
N VAL A 76 8.29 0.57 -10.26
CA VAL A 76 7.40 1.72 -10.51
C VAL A 76 6.06 1.25 -11.09
N LYS A 77 6.07 0.33 -12.06
CA LYS A 77 4.82 -0.27 -12.60
C LYS A 77 3.99 -0.95 -11.52
N THR A 78 4.64 -1.66 -10.60
CA THR A 78 3.94 -2.35 -9.50
C THR A 78 3.24 -1.35 -8.59
N LEU A 79 3.93 -0.27 -8.20
CA LEU A 79 3.36 0.79 -7.37
C LEU A 79 2.25 1.56 -8.10
N ASP A 80 2.40 1.81 -9.39
CA ASP A 80 1.38 2.46 -10.21
C ASP A 80 0.12 1.60 -10.36
N LYS A 81 0.26 0.27 -10.54
CA LYS A 81 -0.88 -0.67 -10.53
C LYS A 81 -1.62 -0.64 -9.19
N GLU A 82 -0.92 -0.61 -8.06
CA GLU A 82 -1.55 -0.49 -6.73
C GLU A 82 -2.33 0.83 -6.59
N TYR A 83 -1.77 1.92 -7.09
CA TYR A 83 -2.43 3.23 -7.12
C TYR A 83 -3.68 3.22 -8.00
N MET A 84 -3.59 2.69 -9.23
CA MET A 84 -4.72 2.58 -10.15
C MET A 84 -5.83 1.69 -9.60
N LYS A 85 -5.51 0.56 -8.97
CA LYS A 85 -6.51 -0.31 -8.32
C LYS A 85 -7.30 0.42 -7.26
N LYS A 86 -6.64 1.18 -6.38
CA LYS A 86 -7.32 2.00 -5.36
C LYS A 86 -8.21 3.06 -5.98
N ARG A 87 -7.76 3.71 -7.06
CA ARG A 87 -8.53 4.73 -7.76
C ARG A 87 -9.76 4.15 -8.44
N ILE A 88 -9.60 3.05 -9.18
CA ILE A 88 -10.70 2.31 -9.82
C ILE A 88 -11.69 1.89 -8.74
N TYR A 89 -11.23 1.23 -7.67
CA TYR A 89 -12.09 0.83 -6.56
C TYR A 89 -12.85 2.02 -5.97
N SER A 90 -12.18 3.16 -5.74
CA SER A 90 -12.83 4.37 -5.26
C SER A 90 -13.83 4.98 -6.25
N ALA A 91 -13.59 4.87 -7.57
CA ALA A 91 -14.46 5.44 -8.59
C ALA A 91 -15.71 4.60 -8.85
N TYR A 92 -15.58 3.26 -8.80
CA TYR A 92 -16.70 2.33 -8.99
C TYR A 92 -17.48 2.05 -7.69
N PHE A 93 -16.92 2.34 -6.51
CA PHE A 93 -17.50 1.98 -5.20
C PHE A 93 -17.91 3.19 -4.33
N HIS A 94 -18.19 4.35 -4.94
CA HIS A 94 -18.64 5.58 -4.26
C HIS A 94 -19.83 6.21 -5.02
N PRO A 95 -20.93 6.68 -4.40
CA PRO A 95 -21.95 5.97 -3.64
C PRO A 95 -23.35 6.25 -4.26
N LEU A 96 -23.91 5.30 -5.00
CA LEU A 96 -25.36 5.26 -5.28
C LEU A 96 -26.09 4.25 -4.37
N SER A 97 -25.57 4.01 -3.17
CA SER A 97 -26.23 3.23 -2.13
C SER A 97 -26.35 4.01 -0.82
N LEU A 98 -27.03 5.17 -0.90
CA LEU A 98 -27.92 5.56 0.19
C LEU A 98 -29.06 4.53 0.27
N ARG A 99 -28.78 3.40 0.94
CA ARG A 99 -29.74 2.71 1.80
C ARG A 99 -28.99 2.26 3.05
N ALA A 100 -29.07 3.13 4.04
CA ALA A 100 -28.89 2.81 5.44
C ALA A 100 -29.75 1.59 5.84
N SER A 101 -29.39 1.01 7.00
CA SER A 101 -30.04 -0.07 7.77
C SER A 101 -29.67 -1.51 7.41
N LYS A 102 -28.69 -2.09 8.12
CA LYS A 102 -28.98 -2.81 9.38
C LYS A 102 -27.71 -3.09 10.18
N ILE A 103 -27.63 -2.46 11.34
CA ILE A 103 -27.00 -3.03 12.54
C ILE A 103 -27.60 -4.42 12.75
N ARG A 104 -26.79 -5.47 12.84
CA ARG A 104 -27.12 -6.68 13.59
C ARG A 104 -25.88 -7.13 14.37
N GLN A 105 -25.81 -6.65 15.61
CA GLN A 105 -25.32 -7.46 16.72
C GLN A 105 -26.16 -8.74 16.79
N PHE A 106 -25.50 -9.88 16.94
CA PHE A 106 -25.93 -11.07 17.70
C PHE A 106 -24.58 -11.76 18.04
N ALA A 107 -23.95 -11.55 19.19
CA ALA A 107 -24.38 -11.92 20.55
C ALA A 107 -24.89 -13.36 20.61
N THR A 108 -24.06 -14.18 21.25
CA THR A 108 -24.27 -15.56 21.69
C THR A 108 -25.55 -15.72 22.50
N GLU A 109 -26.35 -16.72 22.16
CA GLU A 109 -26.72 -17.90 22.97
C GLU A 109 -27.25 -18.99 22.03
#